data_AF-F3QTQ9-F1
#
_entry.id   AF-F3QTQ9-F1
#
_cell.length_a   1.000
_cell.length_b   1.000
_cell.length_c   1.000
_cell.angle_alpha   90.00
_cell.angle_beta   90.00
_cell.angle_gamma   90.00
#
_symmetry.space_group_name_H-M   'P 1'
#
loop_
_entity.id
_entity.type
_entity.pdbx_description
1 polymer ?
#
loop_
_entity_poly.entity_id
_entity_poly.type
_entity_poly.pdbx_seq_one_letter_code
_entity_poly.pdbx_strand_id
1 'polypeptide(L)'
;MIQQVEIILRERPRGFHLVTREISEQLPSLPQTGLLNLFIKHTSCALSINENADPDVRTDMTKIYDRLIKENEPYYDHVLEGADDMPAHAKCSLTGVSLNIPISKGKLNLGTWQGIYFCEFRDYGGRRKLTATIIGE
;
A
#
# COMPACT_ATOMS: atom_id res chain seq x y z
N MET A 1 -18.08 -14.03 -11.28
CA MET A 1 -16.74 -14.66 -11.37
C MET A 1 -15.85 -14.16 -10.22
N ILE A 2 -15.01 -15.04 -9.65
CA ILE A 2 -13.95 -14.65 -8.69
C ILE A 2 -12.62 -15.10 -9.28
N GLN A 3 -11.65 -14.21 -9.35
CA GLN A 3 -10.28 -14.50 -9.80
C GLN A 3 -9.28 -13.94 -8.80
N GLN A 4 -8.21 -14.68 -8.52
CA GLN A 4 -7.10 -14.20 -7.71
C GLN A 4 -5.80 -14.26 -8.50
N VAL A 5 -4.98 -13.22 -8.34
CA VAL A 5 -3.60 -13.16 -8.85
C VAL A 5 -2.66 -12.65 -7.78
N GLU A 6 -1.41 -13.11 -7.78
CA GLU A 6 -0.35 -12.55 -6.96
C GLU A 6 0.34 -11.41 -7.72
N ILE A 7 0.53 -10.29 -7.04
CA ILE A 7 1.26 -9.12 -7.53
C ILE A 7 2.51 -8.97 -6.68
N ILE A 8 3.62 -8.62 -7.32
CA ILE A 8 4.88 -8.31 -6.63
C ILE A 8 5.20 -6.85 -6.87
N LEU A 9 5.30 -6.07 -5.79
CA LEU A 9 5.85 -4.72 -5.85
C LEU A 9 7.36 -4.79 -5.76
N ARG A 10 8.02 -3.97 -6.59
CA ARG A 10 9.46 -3.72 -6.47
C ARG A 10 9.78 -3.17 -5.09
N GLU A 11 10.97 -3.50 -4.61
CA GLU A 11 11.50 -2.91 -3.39
C GLU A 11 11.61 -1.40 -3.53
N ARG A 12 11.33 -0.69 -2.44
CA ARG A 12 11.42 0.75 -2.36
C ARG A 12 12.01 1.15 -1.00
N PRO A 13 12.65 2.32 -0.90
CA PRO A 13 13.02 2.86 0.40
C PRO A 13 11.77 3.24 1.19
N ARG A 14 11.95 3.52 2.49
CA ARG A 14 10.90 4.07 3.35
C ARG A 14 10.20 5.28 2.68
N GLY A 15 8.88 5.30 2.78
CA GLY A 15 8.04 6.40 2.31
C GLY A 15 6.77 5.95 1.60
N PHE A 16 6.06 6.93 1.05
CA PHE A 16 4.83 6.74 0.30
C PHE A 16 5.11 6.77 -1.20
N HIS A 17 4.64 5.75 -1.92
CA HIS A 17 4.97 5.54 -3.34
C HIS A 17 3.70 5.33 -4.16
N LEU A 18 3.56 6.08 -5.26
CA LEU A 18 2.44 5.90 -6.18
C LEU A 18 2.66 4.63 -7.03
N VAL A 19 1.78 3.64 -6.89
CA VAL A 19 1.94 2.30 -7.50
C VAL A 19 0.77 1.87 -8.38
N THR A 20 -0.22 2.75 -8.61
CA THR A 20 -1.40 2.44 -9.45
C THR A 20 -1.03 1.77 -10.76
N ARG A 21 -0.01 2.30 -11.46
CA ARG A 21 0.45 1.77 -12.75
C ARG A 21 1.08 0.39 -12.61
N GLU A 22 1.99 0.20 -11.67
CA GLU A 22 2.67 -1.08 -11.42
C GLU A 22 1.69 -2.20 -11.08
N ILE A 23 0.65 -1.88 -10.29
CA ILE A 23 -0.43 -2.81 -9.98
C ILE A 23 -1.27 -3.10 -11.23
N SER A 24 -1.68 -2.06 -11.96
CA SER A 24 -2.52 -2.20 -13.15
C SER A 24 -1.86 -3.03 -14.25
N GLU A 25 -0.54 -2.93 -14.42
CA GLU A 25 0.24 -3.71 -15.38
C GLU A 25 0.31 -5.21 -15.03
N GLN A 26 0.08 -5.58 -13.77
CA GLN A 26 0.08 -6.98 -13.29
C GLN A 26 -1.33 -7.56 -13.13
N LEU A 27 -2.38 -6.74 -13.24
CA LEU A 27 -3.75 -7.19 -13.18
C LEU A 27 -4.18 -7.82 -14.53
N PRO A 28 -5.00 -8.89 -14.51
CA PRO A 28 -5.68 -9.35 -15.72
C PRO A 28 -6.73 -8.32 -16.17
N SER A 29 -7.38 -8.59 -17.31
CA SER A 29 -8.54 -7.80 -17.75
C SER A 29 -9.62 -7.78 -16.66
N LEU A 30 -10.10 -6.59 -16.32
CA LEU A 30 -11.11 -6.41 -15.29
C LEU A 30 -12.54 -6.61 -15.85
N PRO A 31 -13.49 -7.10 -15.02
CA PRO A 31 -14.90 -7.23 -15.41
C PRO A 31 -15.54 -5.87 -15.68
N GLN A 32 -16.70 -5.86 -16.36
CA GLN A 32 -17.40 -4.60 -16.65
C GLN A 32 -17.84 -3.89 -15.36
N THR A 33 -18.30 -4.63 -14.37
CA THR A 33 -18.69 -4.13 -13.06
C THR A 33 -18.22 -5.11 -11.99
N GLY A 34 -17.67 -4.61 -10.89
CA GLY A 34 -17.19 -5.47 -9.82
C GLY A 34 -16.43 -4.74 -8.72
N LEU A 35 -15.62 -5.50 -8.01
CA LEU A 35 -14.78 -5.05 -6.91
C LEU A 35 -13.39 -5.70 -7.05
N LEU A 36 -12.36 -4.88 -6.92
CA LEU A 36 -10.99 -5.33 -6.71
C LEU A 36 -10.65 -5.18 -5.22
N ASN A 37 -10.34 -6.28 -4.56
CA ASN A 37 -9.64 -6.26 -3.28
C ASN A 37 -8.14 -6.42 -3.52
N LEU A 38 -7.34 -5.53 -2.93
CA LEU A 38 -5.89 -5.66 -2.82
C LEU A 38 -5.55 -5.94 -1.36
N PHE A 39 -4.77 -6.99 -1.10
CA PHE A 39 -4.33 -7.36 0.24
C PHE A 39 -2.82 -7.57 0.27
N ILE A 40 -2.09 -6.72 0.99
CA ILE A 40 -0.64 -6.85 1.15
C ILE A 40 -0.33 -7.90 2.23
N LYS A 41 0.54 -8.86 1.92
CA LYS A 41 0.87 -10.01 2.79
C LYS A 41 2.04 -9.69 3.73
N HIS A 42 2.02 -8.51 4.36
CA HIS A 42 3.14 -7.98 5.13
C HIS A 42 2.62 -7.19 6.33
N THR A 43 3.44 -7.08 7.38
CA THR A 43 3.07 -6.43 8.65
C THR A 43 3.86 -5.16 8.93
N SER A 44 4.83 -4.80 8.08
CA SER A 44 5.67 -3.60 8.21
C SER A 44 5.51 -2.63 7.04
N CYS A 45 4.50 -2.82 6.19
CA CYS A 45 4.15 -1.93 5.09
C CYS A 45 2.65 -2.03 4.80
N ALA A 46 2.10 -1.03 4.12
CA ALA A 46 0.66 -0.87 3.96
C ALA A 46 0.24 -0.42 2.55
N LEU A 47 -1.07 -0.41 2.32
CA LEU A 47 -1.69 0.18 1.14
C LEU A 47 -2.61 1.34 1.54
N SER A 48 -2.62 2.39 0.74
CA SER A 48 -3.52 3.54 0.94
C SER A 48 -3.99 4.09 -0.40
N ILE A 49 -5.01 4.96 -0.38
CA ILE A 49 -5.44 5.74 -1.55
C ILE A 49 -5.35 7.21 -1.20
N ASN A 50 -4.59 7.97 -1.98
CA ASN A 50 -4.41 9.41 -1.78
C ASN A 50 -4.16 10.12 -3.12
N GLU A 51 -3.82 11.41 -3.07
CA GLU A 51 -3.62 12.27 -4.24
C GLU A 51 -2.57 11.72 -5.21
N ASN A 52 -2.84 11.68 -6.52
CA ASN A 52 -1.92 11.14 -7.52
C ASN A 52 -1.14 12.21 -8.31
N ALA A 53 -1.36 13.49 -8.03
CA ALA A 53 -0.84 14.61 -8.83
C ALA A 53 0.42 15.22 -8.20
N ASP A 54 0.32 15.77 -6.99
CA ASP A 54 1.44 16.47 -6.36
C ASP A 54 2.42 15.49 -5.67
N PRO A 55 3.72 15.47 -6.04
CA PRO A 55 4.72 14.67 -5.32
C PRO A 55 4.93 15.09 -3.86
N ASP A 56 4.65 16.33 -3.49
CA ASP A 56 4.88 16.84 -2.13
C ASP A 56 3.97 16.15 -1.11
N VAL A 57 2.76 15.75 -1.52
CA VAL A 57 1.85 14.94 -0.68
C VAL A 57 2.53 13.67 -0.19
N ARG A 58 3.31 12.97 -1.05
CA ARG A 58 4.03 11.75 -0.64
C ARG A 58 5.13 12.04 0.36
N THR A 59 5.89 13.10 0.10
CA THR A 59 6.97 13.53 0.97
C THR A 59 6.46 13.96 2.35
N ASP A 60 5.38 14.73 2.39
CA ASP A 60 4.81 15.22 3.63
C ASP A 60 4.10 14.11 4.42
N MET A 61 3.44 13.17 3.74
CA MET A 61 2.91 11.97 4.40
C MET A 61 4.01 11.18 5.13
N THR A 62 5.19 11.02 4.51
CA THR A 62 6.35 10.40 5.17
C THR A 62 6.73 11.15 6.44
N LYS A 63 6.92 12.48 6.36
CA LYS A 63 7.28 13.32 7.52
C LYS A 63 6.22 13.27 8.63
N ILE A 64 4.94 13.28 8.27
CA ILE A 64 3.82 13.20 9.22
C ILE A 64 3.90 11.87 9.98
N TYR A 65 4.05 10.75 9.26
CA TYR A 65 4.12 9.43 9.87
C TYR A 65 5.34 9.27 10.78
N ASP A 66 6.50 9.78 10.36
CA ASP A 66 7.73 9.73 11.16
C ASP A 66 7.65 10.60 12.42
N ARG A 67 6.85 11.68 12.38
CA ARG A 67 6.58 12.51 13.57
C ARG A 67 5.58 11.86 14.52
N LEU A 68 4.55 11.20 14.00
CA LEU A 68 3.50 10.54 14.79
C LEU A 68 4.00 9.27 15.46
N ILE A 69 4.80 8.49 14.75
CA ILE A 69 5.35 7.21 15.22
C ILE A 69 6.86 7.26 14.99
N LYS A 70 7.56 7.75 16.02
CA LYS A 70 9.01 7.93 15.99
C LYS A 70 9.73 6.60 16.19
N GLU A 71 10.96 6.53 15.73
CA GLU A 71 11.88 5.44 16.07
C GLU A 71 12.47 5.62 17.46
N ASN A 72 12.98 4.52 18.04
CA ASN A 72 13.74 4.52 19.29
C ASN A 72 13.00 5.12 20.50
N GLU A 73 11.68 5.08 20.51
CA GLU A 73 10.92 5.46 21.70
C GLU A 73 11.19 4.44 22.83
N PRO A 74 11.45 4.90 24.06
CA PRO A 74 11.96 4.05 25.15
C PRO A 74 10.96 3.01 25.65
N TYR A 75 9.70 3.11 25.22
CA TYR A 75 8.62 2.19 25.56
C TYR A 75 8.38 1.10 24.49
N TYR A 76 9.20 1.04 23.43
CA TYR A 76 9.14 -0.05 22.47
C TYR A 76 9.96 -1.25 22.92
N ASP A 77 9.28 -2.40 23.08
CA ASP A 77 9.94 -3.68 23.39
C ASP A 77 10.41 -4.44 22.13
N HIS A 78 9.74 -4.22 20.99
CA HIS A 78 10.00 -4.95 19.74
C HIS A 78 11.04 -4.23 18.85
N VAL A 79 12.32 -4.47 19.12
CA VAL A 79 13.44 -3.75 18.47
C VAL A 79 14.47 -4.67 17.81
N LEU A 80 14.12 -5.94 17.61
CA LEU A 80 15.08 -6.95 17.17
C LEU A 80 15.58 -6.74 15.73
N GLU A 81 14.76 -6.13 14.86
CA GLU A 81 15.13 -5.90 13.46
C GLU A 81 15.55 -4.44 13.16
N GLY A 82 15.86 -3.66 14.20
CA GLY A 82 16.35 -2.29 14.09
C GLY A 82 15.38 -1.22 14.61
N ALA A 83 15.80 0.04 14.49
CA ALA A 83 15.10 1.19 15.03
C ALA A 83 13.70 1.41 14.43
N ASP A 84 13.48 0.92 13.21
CA ASP A 84 12.27 1.09 12.42
C ASP A 84 11.30 -0.10 12.49
N ASP A 85 11.63 -1.12 13.28
CA ASP A 85 10.89 -2.37 13.38
C ASP A 85 9.49 -2.17 13.99
N MET A 86 9.41 -1.84 15.28
CA MET A 86 8.13 -1.54 15.94
C MET A 86 7.38 -0.36 15.28
N PRO A 87 8.02 0.77 14.92
CA PRO A 87 7.34 1.84 14.21
C PRO A 87 6.65 1.39 12.92
N ALA A 88 7.29 0.53 12.13
CA ALA A 88 6.70 0.02 10.89
C ALA A 88 5.44 -0.81 11.14
N HIS A 89 5.42 -1.64 12.19
CA HIS A 89 4.23 -2.39 12.59
C HIS A 89 3.07 -1.49 13.03
N ALA A 90 3.37 -0.44 13.80
CA ALA A 90 2.37 0.53 14.22
C ALA A 90 1.81 1.32 13.03
N LYS A 91 2.68 1.85 12.16
CA LYS A 91 2.29 2.57 10.93
C LYS A 91 1.47 1.69 9.98
N CYS A 92 1.83 0.41 9.85
CA CYS A 92 1.08 -0.58 9.09
C CYS A 92 -0.34 -0.77 9.65
N SER A 93 -0.45 -1.01 10.96
CA SER A 93 -1.74 -1.26 11.63
C SER A 93 -2.69 -0.07 11.52
N LEU A 94 -2.18 1.16 11.62
CA LEU A 94 -2.98 2.38 11.48
C LEU A 94 -3.43 2.67 10.04
N THR A 95 -2.61 2.29 9.06
CA THR A 95 -2.90 2.54 7.63
C THR A 95 -3.81 1.47 7.03
N GLY A 96 -3.55 0.21 7.37
CA GLY A 96 -4.27 -0.95 6.86
C GLY A 96 -3.56 -1.68 5.74
N VAL A 97 -3.78 -3.00 5.69
CA VAL A 97 -3.15 -3.91 4.72
C VAL A 97 -4.01 -4.14 3.48
N SER A 98 -5.21 -3.55 3.39
CA SER A 98 -6.15 -3.86 2.33
C SER A 98 -6.89 -2.65 1.78
N LEU A 99 -7.14 -2.68 0.48
CA LEU A 99 -7.97 -1.72 -0.24
C LEU A 99 -9.09 -2.46 -0.96
N ASN A 100 -10.28 -1.87 -0.94
CA ASN A 100 -11.42 -2.31 -1.75
C ASN A 100 -11.73 -1.20 -2.77
N ILE A 101 -11.55 -1.50 -4.05
CA ILE A 101 -11.63 -0.54 -5.15
C ILE A 101 -12.74 -0.98 -6.10
N PRO A 102 -13.79 -0.16 -6.32
CA PRO A 102 -14.83 -0.51 -7.28
C PRO A 102 -14.28 -0.62 -8.70
N ILE A 103 -14.87 -1.50 -9.49
CA ILE A 103 -14.58 -1.67 -10.92
C ILE A 103 -15.81 -1.20 -11.70
N SER A 104 -15.61 -0.36 -12.70
CA SER A 104 -16.67 0.11 -13.59
C SER A 104 -16.14 0.31 -15.00
N LYS A 105 -16.89 -0.15 -16.00
CA LYS A 105 -16.52 -0.11 -17.43
C LYS A 105 -15.16 -0.76 -17.71
N GLY A 106 -14.85 -1.87 -17.03
CA GLY A 106 -13.58 -2.60 -17.19
C GLY A 106 -12.36 -1.87 -16.62
N LYS A 107 -12.55 -0.90 -15.73
CA LYS A 107 -11.47 -0.08 -15.15
C LYS A 107 -11.64 0.10 -13.65
N LEU A 108 -10.54 0.37 -12.96
CA LEU A 108 -10.57 0.84 -11.58
C LEU A 108 -11.34 2.16 -11.51
N ASN A 109 -12.39 2.20 -10.70
CA ASN A 109 -13.23 3.37 -10.52
C ASN A 109 -12.70 4.22 -9.36
N LEU A 110 -11.55 4.84 -9.60
CA LEU A 110 -10.91 5.82 -8.72
C LEU A 110 -11.36 7.23 -9.10
N GLY A 111 -11.44 8.13 -8.12
CA GLY A 111 -11.62 9.56 -8.39
C GLY A 111 -10.44 10.16 -9.14
N THR A 112 -10.64 11.33 -9.77
CA THR A 112 -9.63 12.02 -10.60
C THR A 112 -8.25 12.10 -9.93
N TRP A 113 -8.25 12.45 -8.65
CA TRP A 113 -7.05 12.65 -7.86
C TRP A 113 -6.61 11.40 -7.10
N GLN A 114 -7.35 10.30 -7.16
CA GLN A 114 -7.01 9.11 -6.38
C GLN A 114 -5.96 8.24 -7.08
N GLY A 115 -4.96 7.82 -6.33
CA GLY A 115 -3.97 6.84 -6.72
C GLY A 115 -3.72 5.83 -5.61
N ILE A 116 -3.36 4.61 -5.99
CA ILE A 116 -2.99 3.55 -5.06
C ILE A 116 -1.56 3.79 -4.61
N TYR A 117 -1.39 3.87 -3.30
CA TYR A 117 -0.12 4.10 -2.64
C TYR A 117 0.38 2.81 -2.01
N PHE A 118 1.66 2.52 -2.21
CA PHE A 118 2.44 1.58 -1.40
C PHE A 118 3.18 2.37 -0.33
N CYS A 119 2.90 2.06 0.93
CA CYS A 119 3.49 2.72 2.08
C CYS A 119 4.55 1.78 2.67
N GLU A 120 5.82 2.04 2.37
CA GLU A 120 6.94 1.29 2.95
C GLU A 120 7.41 2.00 4.22
N PHE A 121 7.46 1.28 5.34
CA PHE A 121 7.85 1.86 6.62
C PHE A 121 9.22 1.39 7.09
N ARG A 122 9.82 0.39 6.43
CA ARG A 122 11.19 -0.04 6.68
C ARG A 122 12.16 0.66 5.73
N ASP A 123 13.38 0.94 6.20
CA ASP A 123 14.45 1.43 5.31
C ASP A 123 14.85 0.35 4.29
N TYR A 124 14.79 -0.93 4.70
CA TYR A 124 15.15 -2.09 3.89
C TYR A 124 14.05 -3.17 3.93
N GLY A 125 12.88 -2.85 3.37
CA GLY A 125 11.72 -3.76 3.35
C GLY A 125 11.73 -4.85 2.28
N GLY A 126 12.61 -4.73 1.27
CA GLY A 126 12.68 -5.66 0.13
C GLY A 126 11.41 -5.65 -0.73
N ARG A 127 11.22 -6.71 -1.53
CA ARG A 127 10.03 -6.85 -2.39
C ARG A 127 8.81 -7.22 -1.56
N ARG A 128 7.66 -6.60 -1.88
CA ARG A 128 6.39 -6.87 -1.19
C ARG A 128 5.44 -7.64 -2.10
N LYS A 129 4.66 -8.52 -1.48
CA LYS A 129 3.69 -9.39 -2.14
C LYS A 129 2.29 -8.96 -1.78
N LEU A 130 1.40 -8.94 -2.76
CA LEU A 130 -0.01 -8.71 -2.54
C LEU A 130 -0.85 -9.76 -3.29
N THR A 131 -2.02 -10.07 -2.74
CA THR A 131 -3.07 -10.77 -3.48
C THR A 131 -4.05 -9.73 -4.02
N ALA A 132 -4.32 -9.79 -5.31
CA ALA A 132 -5.46 -9.13 -5.93
C ALA A 132 -6.60 -10.13 -6.09
N THR A 133 -7.74 -9.86 -5.45
CA THR A 133 -8.98 -10.64 -5.62
C THR A 133 -9.97 -9.81 -6.41
N ILE A 134 -10.35 -10.27 -7.59
CA ILE A 134 -11.30 -9.63 -8.48
C ILE A 134 -12.62 -10.36 -8.37
N ILE A 135 -13.68 -9.64 -8.04
CA ILE A 135 -15.03 -10.16 -7.90
C ILE A 135 -15.92 -9.34 -8.83
N GLY A 136 -16.61 -9.97 -9.78
CA GLY A 136 -17.48 -9.24 -10.70
C GLY A 136 -18.21 -10.16 -11.64
N GLU A 137 -19.14 -9.59 -12.39
CA GLU A 137 -19.86 -10.28 -13.47
C GLU A 137 -18.99 -10.42 -14.72
#